data_AF-A0A1Y6CN79-F1
#
_entry.id   AF-A0A1Y6CN79-F1
#
_cell.length_a   1.000
_cell.length_b   1.000
_cell.length_c   1.000
_cell.angle_alpha   90.00
_cell.angle_beta   90.00
_cell.angle_gamma   90.00
#
_symmetry.space_group_name_H-M   'P 1'
#
loop_
_entity.id
_entity.type
_entity.pdbx_description
1 polymer ?
#
loop_
_entity_poly.entity_id
_entity_poly.type
_entity_poly.pdbx_seq_one_letter_code
_entity_poly.pdbx_strand_id
1 'polypeptide(L)'
;MKILCLTVLLVLLSVFAYGGEQPGHVVGNLKTTTHILEIWSVDKQAMYVVRDKNGKVLTEKLSETALAKSYPHLSELMKRGLADDASLGPTLQQAPGVLIE
;
A
#
# COMPACT_ATOMS: atom_id res chain seq x y z
N MET A 1 -10.29 -48.33 -4.70
CA MET A 1 -10.05 -47.25 -3.71
C MET A 1 -8.94 -46.30 -4.17
N LYS A 2 -9.11 -45.59 -5.30
CA LYS A 2 -8.09 -44.69 -5.87
C LYS A 2 -8.64 -43.32 -6.31
N ILE A 3 -9.96 -43.19 -6.41
CA ILE A 3 -10.63 -41.98 -6.97
C ILE A 3 -10.96 -40.97 -5.85
N LEU A 4 -11.04 -41.43 -4.60
CA LEU A 4 -11.40 -40.59 -3.44
C LEU A 4 -10.28 -39.62 -3.01
N CYS A 5 -9.03 -39.91 -3.35
CA CYS A 5 -7.89 -39.06 -2.98
C CYS A 5 -7.70 -37.87 -3.94
N LEU A 6 -8.11 -38.04 -5.21
CA LEU A 6 -7.88 -37.04 -6.26
C LEU A 6 -8.77 -35.80 -6.09
N THR A 7 -10.00 -35.97 -5.58
CA THR A 7 -10.95 -34.86 -5.41
C THR A 7 -10.61 -33.96 -4.22
N VAL A 8 -10.03 -34.52 -3.15
CA VAL A 8 -9.62 -33.75 -1.97
C VAL A 8 -8.42 -32.85 -2.26
N LEU A 9 -7.47 -33.33 -3.09
CA LEU A 9 -6.30 -32.54 -3.50
C LEU A 9 -6.70 -31.32 -4.36
N LEU A 10 -7.75 -31.45 -5.17
CA LEU A 10 -8.20 -30.42 -6.10
C LEU A 10 -8.93 -29.26 -5.38
N VAL A 11 -9.66 -29.57 -4.31
CA VAL A 11 -10.34 -28.55 -3.48
C VAL A 11 -9.35 -27.75 -2.61
N LEU A 12 -8.25 -28.36 -2.18
CA LEU A 12 -7.17 -27.68 -1.44
C LEU A 12 -6.39 -26.68 -2.32
N LEU A 13 -6.29 -26.93 -3.63
CA LEU A 13 -5.60 -26.02 -4.56
C LEU A 13 -6.41 -24.77 -4.90
N SER A 14 -7.75 -24.83 -4.88
CA SER A 14 -8.60 -23.67 -5.16
C SER A 14 -8.57 -22.59 -4.07
N VAL A 15 -8.15 -22.91 -2.84
CA VAL A 15 -8.11 -21.94 -1.73
C VAL A 15 -6.88 -21.02 -1.81
N PHE A 16 -5.81 -21.41 -2.52
CA PHE A 16 -4.60 -20.59 -2.65
C PHE A 16 -4.64 -19.57 -3.80
N ALA A 17 -5.66 -19.61 -4.65
CA ALA A 17 -5.71 -18.77 -5.85
C ALA A 17 -6.47 -17.45 -5.68
N TYR A 18 -6.98 -17.13 -4.48
CA TYR A 18 -7.58 -15.82 -4.21
C TYR A 18 -6.52 -14.80 -3.73
N GLY A 19 -5.40 -14.73 -4.44
CA GLY A 19 -4.56 -13.54 -4.50
C GLY A 19 -5.19 -12.53 -5.45
N GLY A 20 -6.46 -12.17 -5.22
CA GLY A 20 -7.12 -11.12 -5.97
C GLY A 20 -6.33 -9.85 -5.75
N GLU A 21 -5.63 -9.39 -6.78
CA GLU A 21 -4.96 -8.09 -6.78
C GLU A 21 -6.05 -7.03 -6.72
N GLN A 22 -6.52 -6.76 -5.50
CA GLN A 22 -7.53 -5.75 -5.27
C GLN A 22 -6.94 -4.40 -5.64
N PRO A 23 -7.66 -3.60 -6.46
CA PRO A 23 -7.19 -2.27 -6.82
C PRO A 23 -7.28 -1.39 -5.58
N GLY A 24 -6.20 -1.35 -4.80
CA GLY A 24 -6.02 -0.32 -3.81
C GLY A 24 -5.98 1.04 -4.47
N HIS A 25 -6.24 2.08 -3.70
CA HIS A 25 -5.99 3.45 -4.13
C HIS A 25 -4.98 4.11 -3.20
N VAL A 26 -4.17 5.00 -3.76
CA VAL A 26 -3.24 5.81 -2.97
C VAL A 26 -4.05 6.80 -2.15
N VAL A 27 -3.88 6.77 -0.83
CA VAL A 27 -4.51 7.72 0.12
C VAL A 27 -3.55 8.79 0.60
N GLY A 28 -2.25 8.60 0.40
CA GLY A 28 -1.24 9.60 0.76
C GLY A 28 0.15 9.23 0.30
N ASN A 29 1.04 10.21 0.33
CA ASN A 29 2.47 9.98 0.19
C ASN A 29 3.24 10.77 1.23
N LEU A 30 4.32 10.18 1.74
CA LEU A 30 5.29 10.82 2.61
C LEU A 30 6.63 10.80 1.89
N LYS A 31 7.10 11.98 1.48
CA LYS A 31 8.40 12.14 0.84
C LYS A 31 9.43 12.57 1.86
N THR A 32 10.55 11.85 1.88
CA THR A 32 11.73 12.18 2.67
C THR A 32 12.89 12.48 1.71
N THR A 33 14.03 12.93 2.23
CA THR A 33 15.23 13.20 1.42
C THR A 33 15.78 11.95 0.71
N THR A 34 15.45 10.76 1.21
CA THR A 34 16.00 9.49 0.73
C THR A 34 14.96 8.53 0.15
N HIS A 35 13.74 8.58 0.66
CA HIS A 35 12.66 7.64 0.32
C HIS A 35 11.32 8.35 0.09
N ILE A 36 10.49 7.70 -0.72
CA ILE A 36 9.10 8.06 -0.90
C ILE A 36 8.26 6.89 -0.38
N LEU A 37 7.45 7.15 0.65
CA LEU A 37 6.51 6.19 1.20
C LEU A 37 5.11 6.49 0.65
N GLU A 38 4.56 5.61 -0.17
CA GLU A 38 3.17 5.69 -0.63
C GLU A 38 2.27 4.85 0.27
N ILE A 39 1.18 5.46 0.71
CA ILE A 39 0.17 4.83 1.57
C ILE A 39 -1.01 4.47 0.67
N TRP A 40 -1.36 3.20 0.64
CA TRP A 40 -2.45 2.63 -0.14
C TRP A 40 -3.53 2.13 0.79
N SER A 41 -4.79 2.39 0.46
CA SER A 41 -5.93 1.71 1.08
C SER A 41 -6.35 0.54 0.19
N VAL A 42 -6.15 -0.67 0.68
CA VAL A 42 -6.53 -1.94 0.04
C VAL A 42 -7.46 -2.65 1.02
N ASP A 43 -8.69 -2.99 0.64
CA ASP A 43 -9.64 -3.68 1.54
C ASP A 43 -9.87 -2.98 2.89
N LYS A 44 -9.85 -1.64 2.91
CA LYS A 44 -9.90 -0.81 4.14
C LYS A 44 -8.70 -1.02 5.09
N GLN A 45 -7.65 -1.68 4.63
CA GLN A 45 -6.37 -1.82 5.32
C GLN A 45 -5.32 -0.89 4.69
N ALA A 46 -4.47 -0.31 5.54
CA ALA A 46 -3.34 0.48 5.07
C ALA A 46 -2.19 -0.43 4.64
N MET A 47 -1.76 -0.27 3.40
CA MET A 47 -0.59 -0.92 2.82
C MET A 47 0.42 0.15 2.39
N TYR A 48 1.70 -0.18 2.45
CA TYR A 48 2.78 0.77 2.25
C TYR A 48 3.69 0.32 1.11
N VAL A 49 4.02 1.25 0.22
CA VAL A 49 5.01 1.04 -0.84
C VAL A 49 6.17 1.99 -0.56
N VAL A 50 7.38 1.43 -0.50
CA VAL A 50 8.61 2.21 -0.28
C VAL A 50 9.36 2.30 -1.59
N ARG A 51 9.59 3.54 -2.03
CA ARG A 51 10.41 3.87 -3.19
C ARG A 51 11.64 4.64 -2.75
N ASP A 52 12.68 4.61 -3.56
CA ASP A 52 13.79 5.55 -3.42
C ASP A 52 13.36 6.97 -3.83
N LYS A 53 14.23 7.95 -3.59
CA LYS A 53 14.03 9.34 -4.01
C LYS A 53 13.84 9.54 -5.53
N ASN A 54 14.25 8.57 -6.35
CA ASN A 54 14.10 8.61 -7.80
C ASN A 54 12.81 7.93 -8.28
N GLY A 55 11.97 7.42 -7.35
CA GLY A 55 10.72 6.74 -7.64
C GLY A 55 10.87 5.24 -7.92
N LYS A 56 12.08 4.67 -7.83
CA LYS A 56 12.31 3.24 -7.98
C LYS A 56 11.70 2.52 -6.78
N VAL A 57 10.83 1.55 -7.04
CA VAL A 57 10.25 0.70 -6.00
C VAL A 57 11.35 -0.14 -5.34
N LEU A 58 11.45 -0.01 -4.03
CA LEU A 58 12.33 -0.84 -3.20
C LEU A 58 11.53 -1.99 -2.58
N THR A 59 10.33 -1.70 -2.08
CA THR A 59 9.44 -2.71 -1.50
C THR A 59 7.97 -2.36 -1.76
N GLU A 60 7.17 -3.36 -2.10
CA GLU A 60 5.73 -3.24 -2.36
C GLU A 60 4.91 -3.88 -1.24
N LYS A 61 3.68 -3.35 -1.05
CA LYS A 61 2.61 -3.98 -0.24
C LYS A 61 3.07 -4.41 1.17
N LEU A 62 3.74 -3.52 1.89
CA LEU A 62 4.09 -3.72 3.30
C LEU A 62 2.89 -3.43 4.20
N SER A 63 2.66 -4.26 5.21
CA SER A 63 1.80 -3.90 6.33
C SER A 63 2.49 -2.90 7.26
N GLU A 64 1.75 -2.25 8.15
CA GLU A 64 2.33 -1.33 9.13
C GLU A 64 3.42 -2.00 9.98
N THR A 65 3.17 -3.23 10.44
CA THR A 65 4.13 -4.00 11.24
C THR A 65 5.39 -4.32 10.44
N ALA A 66 5.25 -4.66 9.15
CA ALA A 66 6.38 -4.94 8.28
C ALA A 66 7.18 -3.66 7.96
N LEU A 67 6.49 -2.52 7.78
CA LEU A 67 7.12 -1.21 7.63
C LEU A 67 7.92 -0.83 8.88
N ALA A 68 7.35 -0.98 10.08
CA ALA A 68 8.04 -0.68 11.34
C ALA A 68 9.28 -1.55 11.55
N LYS A 69 9.26 -2.80 11.06
CA LYS A 69 10.39 -3.73 11.16
C LYS A 69 11.50 -3.40 10.17
N SER A 70 11.16 -3.16 8.90
CA SER A 70 12.15 -2.96 7.83
C SER A 70 12.60 -1.51 7.67
N TYR A 71 11.73 -0.56 8.01
CA TYR A 71 11.96 0.89 7.87
C TYR A 71 11.48 1.63 9.14
N PRO A 72 12.08 1.38 10.32
CA PRO A 72 11.63 1.94 11.59
C PRO A 72 11.56 3.48 11.56
N HIS A 73 12.54 4.13 10.93
CA HIS A 73 12.55 5.59 10.78
C HIS A 73 11.40 6.13 9.94
N LEU A 74 10.97 5.41 8.89
CA LEU A 74 9.81 5.82 8.09
C LEU A 74 8.52 5.61 8.85
N SER A 75 8.43 4.55 9.66
CA SER A 75 7.27 4.32 10.54
C SER A 75 7.12 5.42 11.58
N GLU A 76 8.22 5.88 12.20
CA GLU A 76 8.18 7.02 13.12
C GLU A 76 7.76 8.32 12.44
N LEU A 77 8.31 8.61 11.26
CA LEU A 77 7.96 9.81 10.50
C LEU A 77 6.50 9.78 10.04
N MET A 78 6.00 8.62 9.61
CA MET A 78 4.60 8.41 9.29
C MET A 78 3.72 8.67 10.53
N LYS A 79 4.07 8.10 11.69
CA LYS A 79 3.31 8.32 12.93
C LYS A 79 3.32 9.78 13.37
N ARG A 80 4.45 10.48 13.25
CA ARG A 80 4.53 11.92 13.53
C ARG A 80 3.74 12.74 12.52
N GLY A 81 3.86 12.45 11.23
CA GLY A 81 3.07 13.07 10.17
C GLY A 81 1.58 12.72 10.20
N LEU A 82 1.17 11.67 10.92
CA LEU A 82 -0.24 11.37 11.22
C LEU A 82 -0.72 12.03 12.53
N ALA A 83 0.19 12.21 13.48
CA ALA A 83 -0.11 12.74 14.82
C ALA A 83 -0.07 14.28 14.88
N ASP A 84 0.84 14.92 14.14
CA ASP A 84 0.83 16.38 13.92
C ASP A 84 -0.30 16.79 12.97
N ASP A 85 -0.86 15.83 12.22
CA ASP A 85 -1.80 16.07 11.15
C ASP A 85 -3.15 15.40 11.41
N ALA A 86 -3.97 16.07 12.23
CA ALA A 86 -5.42 16.12 12.00
C ALA A 86 -5.77 16.79 10.64
N SER A 87 -4.80 17.01 9.74
CA SER A 87 -4.96 17.34 8.33
C SER A 87 -4.24 16.32 7.45
N LEU A 88 -4.88 15.16 7.22
CA LEU A 88 -4.87 14.65 5.85
C LEU A 88 -5.64 15.65 4.98
N GLY A 89 -5.00 16.79 4.72
CA GLY A 89 -5.47 17.77 3.78
C GLY A 89 -5.62 17.05 2.44
N PRO A 90 -6.77 17.19 1.76
CA PRO A 90 -6.98 16.54 0.48
C PRO A 90 -5.85 17.00 -0.43
N THR A 91 -5.07 16.06 -0.96
CA THR A 91 -4.18 16.41 -2.07
C THR A 91 -5.09 16.84 -3.21
N LEU A 92 -5.12 18.16 -3.40
CA LEU A 92 -5.61 18.90 -4.54
C LEU A 92 -5.57 18.07 -5.81
N GLN A 93 -6.74 17.70 -6.33
CA GLN A 93 -6.93 17.54 -7.76
C GLN A 93 -6.74 18.92 -8.40
N GLN A 94 -5.49 19.31 -8.65
CA GLN A 94 -5.18 20.34 -9.62
C GLN A 94 -5.39 19.72 -11.00
N ALA A 95 -6.63 19.73 -11.48
CA ALA A 95 -6.94 19.51 -12.88
C ALA A 95 -6.58 20.79 -13.67
N PRO A 96 -5.94 20.69 -14.84
CA PRO A 96 -5.45 21.84 -15.58
C PRO A 96 -6.58 22.51 -16.38
N GLY A 97 -6.69 23.84 -16.24
CA GLY A 97 -7.25 24.73 -17.25
C GLY A 97 -8.77 24.75 -17.41
N VAL A 98 -9.41 25.82 -16.93
CA VAL A 98 -10.53 26.46 -17.63
C VAL A 98 -10.37 27.97 -17.49
N LEU A 99 -10.02 28.59 -18.61
CA LEU A 99 -10.14 30.03 -18.87
C LEU A 99 -11.62 30.26 -19.21
N ILE A 100 -12.33 31.12 -18.47
CA ILE A 100 -13.54 31.75 -18.99
C ILE A 100 -13.42 33.25 -18.71
N GLU A 101 -13.66 33.98 -19.79
CA GLU A 101 -13.55 35.42 -20.01
C GLU A 101 -14.25 36.30 -18.97
#